data_AF-F3SKU2-F1
#
_entry.id   AF-F3SKU2-F1
#
_cell.length_a   1.000
_cell.length_b   1.000
_cell.length_c   1.000
_cell.angle_alpha   90.00
_cell.angle_beta   90.00
_cell.angle_gamma   90.00
#
_symmetry.space_group_name_H-M   'P 1'
#
loop_
_entity.id
_entity.type
_entity.pdbx_description
1 polymer ?
#
loop_
_entity_poly.entity_id
_entity_poly.type
_entity_poly.pdbx_seq_one_letter_code
_entity_poly.pdbx_strand_id
1 'polypeptide(L)'
;MLNKLQKFRQDLKKKGKGFTLVELIVVIIIIAVLAAVAIPAITGFQDSARKSRIETEHRQLVSAIQSYLGSQVDPENPAEAPTLEKLRPYIAKNSQGKGTLADTLAKDGASNGPAHVITGNKLISTYTPKSGGAAKTWTYDWKSNSNSQ
;
A
#
# COMPACT_ATOMS: atom_id res chain seq x y z
N MET A 1 -53.94 42.85 1.26
CA MET A 1 -52.86 41.90 0.87
C MET A 1 -52.03 41.36 2.04
N LEU A 2 -52.21 41.84 3.29
CA LEU A 2 -51.38 41.42 4.43
C LEU A 2 -51.69 40.02 5.03
N ASN A 3 -52.88 39.45 4.78
CA ASN A 3 -53.24 38.11 5.29
C ASN A 3 -52.48 36.94 4.64
N LYS A 4 -51.90 37.13 3.44
CA LYS A 4 -51.13 36.06 2.76
C LYS A 4 -49.71 35.92 3.32
N LEU A 5 -49.10 37.01 3.80
CA LEU A 5 -47.76 37.00 4.40
C LEU A 5 -47.75 36.40 5.81
N GLN A 6 -48.83 36.58 6.59
CA GLN A 6 -48.95 35.96 7.91
C GLN A 6 -49.14 34.44 7.82
N LYS A 7 -49.92 33.96 6.83
CA LYS A 7 -50.14 32.52 6.62
C LYS A 7 -48.84 31.78 6.25
N PHE A 8 -47.99 32.39 5.42
CA PHE A 8 -46.68 31.85 5.05
C PHE A 8 -45.72 31.72 6.26
N ARG A 9 -45.71 32.70 7.17
CA ARG A 9 -44.90 32.62 8.41
C ARG A 9 -45.42 31.54 9.37
N GLN A 10 -46.72 31.26 9.35
CA GLN A 10 -47.35 30.22 10.18
C GLN A 10 -47.06 28.81 9.64
N ASP A 11 -46.96 28.65 8.32
CA ASP A 11 -46.61 27.37 7.68
C ASP A 11 -45.13 26.99 7.89
N LEU A 12 -44.21 27.97 7.94
CA LEU A 12 -42.80 27.73 8.30
C LEU A 12 -42.64 27.27 9.75
N LYS A 13 -43.46 27.78 10.68
CA LYS A 13 -43.42 27.41 12.10
C LYS A 13 -43.99 26.01 12.40
N LYS A 14 -44.85 25.47 11.52
CA LYS A 14 -45.47 24.15 11.67
C LYS A 14 -44.66 22.99 11.05
N LYS A 15 -43.62 23.29 10.27
CA LYS A 15 -42.77 22.27 9.60
C LYS A 15 -41.44 21.98 10.30
N GLY A 16 -41.21 22.51 11.50
CA GLY A 16 -40.05 22.18 12.31
C GLY A 16 -40.22 20.89 13.10
N LYS A 17 -40.31 19.73 12.42
CA LYS A 17 -40.07 18.44 13.09
C LYS A 17 -38.56 18.35 13.34
N GLY A 18 -38.13 18.70 14.55
CA GLY A 18 -36.75 18.56 14.97
C GLY A 18 -36.33 17.09 15.02
N PHE A 19 -35.09 16.81 14.66
CA PHE A 19 -34.47 15.49 14.80
C PHE A 19 -34.45 15.11 16.29
N THR A 20 -34.95 13.93 16.62
CA THR A 20 -34.95 13.46 18.01
C THR A 20 -33.55 12.95 18.40
N LEU A 21 -33.16 13.12 19.67
CA LEU A 21 -31.92 12.52 20.17
C LEU A 21 -31.92 11.00 20.01
N VAL A 22 -33.09 10.36 20.11
CA VAL A 22 -33.27 8.92 19.95
C VAL A 22 -32.94 8.47 18.52
N GLU A 23 -33.38 9.21 17.51
CA GLU A 23 -33.03 8.94 16.11
C GLU A 23 -31.52 9.03 15.88
N LEU A 24 -30.82 9.98 16.52
CA LEU A 24 -29.37 10.07 16.43
C LEU A 24 -28.68 8.87 17.09
N ILE A 25 -29.15 8.48 18.28
CA ILE A 25 -28.56 7.41 19.08
C ILE A 25 -28.66 6.05 18.35
N VAL A 26 -29.81 5.75 17.74
CA VAL A 26 -29.96 4.50 16.98
C VAL A 26 -28.99 4.44 15.79
N VAL A 27 -28.78 5.56 15.10
CA VAL A 27 -27.89 5.62 13.93
C VAL A 27 -26.43 5.39 14.33
N ILE A 28 -25.95 6.05 15.39
CA ILE A 28 -24.57 5.84 15.85
C ILE A 28 -24.35 4.41 16.36
N ILE A 29 -25.36 3.78 16.97
CA ILE A 29 -25.28 2.38 17.41
C ILE A 29 -25.14 1.45 16.20
N ILE A 30 -25.96 1.64 15.16
CA ILE A 30 -25.87 0.83 13.94
C ILE A 30 -24.50 1.03 13.26
N ILE A 31 -24.03 2.27 13.12
CA ILE A 31 -22.70 2.57 12.56
C ILE A 31 -21.59 1.93 13.40
N ALA A 32 -21.67 1.97 14.73
CA ALA A 32 -20.67 1.37 15.61
C ALA A 32 -20.58 -0.15 15.44
N VAL A 33 -21.72 -0.85 15.35
CA VAL A 33 -21.76 -2.29 15.11
C VAL A 33 -21.19 -2.65 13.73
N LEU A 34 -21.58 -1.90 12.69
CA LEU A 34 -21.05 -2.10 11.33
C LEU A 34 -19.53 -1.85 11.27
N ALA A 35 -19.05 -0.77 11.89
CA ALA A 35 -17.63 -0.44 11.93
C ALA A 35 -16.81 -1.51 12.67
N ALA A 36 -17.32 -2.05 13.78
CA ALA A 36 -16.66 -3.08 14.57
C ALA A 36 -16.36 -4.36 13.76
N VAL A 37 -17.27 -4.76 12.86
CA VAL A 37 -17.07 -5.93 12.00
C VAL A 37 -16.28 -5.58 10.73
N ALA A 38 -16.48 -4.39 10.16
CA ALA A 38 -15.86 -4.00 8.90
C ALA A 38 -14.36 -3.70 9.02
N ILE A 39 -13.92 -3.01 10.08
CA ILE A 39 -12.51 -2.60 10.28
C ILE A 39 -11.54 -3.80 10.26
N PRO A 40 -11.72 -4.87 11.07
CA PRO A 40 -10.77 -5.99 11.08
C PRO A 40 -10.70 -6.71 9.73
N ALA A 41 -11.83 -6.90 9.04
CA ALA A 41 -11.86 -7.53 7.72
C ALA A 41 -11.00 -6.76 6.70
N ILE A 42 -11.11 -5.43 6.66
CA ILE A 42 -10.37 -4.58 5.73
C ILE A 42 -8.84 -4.66 5.97
N THR A 43 -8.40 -4.77 7.22
CA THR A 43 -6.96 -4.84 7.55
C THR A 43 -6.28 -6.09 6.99
N GLY A 44 -6.93 -7.27 7.09
CA GLY A 44 -6.38 -8.52 6.57
C GLY A 44 -6.28 -8.58 5.04
N PHE A 45 -7.24 -7.99 4.34
CA PHE A 45 -7.19 -7.89 2.87
C PHE A 45 -6.06 -6.97 2.39
N GLN A 46 -5.85 -5.83 3.05
CA GLN A 46 -4.75 -4.93 2.71
C GLN A 46 -3.38 -5.57 2.92
N ASP A 47 -3.23 -6.31 4.02
CA ASP A 47 -2.01 -7.05 4.35
C ASP A 47 -1.70 -8.13 3.29
N SER A 48 -2.70 -8.93 2.90
CA SER A 48 -2.55 -9.93 1.85
C SER A 48 -2.22 -9.33 0.48
N ALA A 49 -2.87 -8.21 0.12
CA ALA A 49 -2.59 -7.50 -1.12
C ALA A 49 -1.17 -6.92 -1.14
N ARG A 50 -0.69 -6.36 -0.02
CA ARG A 50 0.69 -5.86 0.11
C ARG A 50 1.72 -6.97 -0.01
N LYS A 51 1.48 -8.11 0.66
CA LYS A 51 2.34 -9.29 0.54
C LYS A 51 2.47 -9.75 -0.92
N SER A 52 1.34 -9.89 -1.62
CA SER A 52 1.31 -10.28 -3.04
C SER A 52 2.03 -9.27 -3.95
N ARG A 53 1.88 -7.98 -3.66
CA ARG A 53 2.57 -6.90 -4.36
C ARG A 53 4.08 -6.99 -4.20
N ILE A 54 4.58 -7.07 -2.96
CA ILE A 54 6.02 -7.18 -2.64
C ILE A 54 6.61 -8.43 -3.30
N GLU A 55 5.90 -9.55 -3.27
CA GLU A 55 6.38 -10.80 -3.88
C GLU A 55 6.51 -10.67 -5.41
N THR A 56 5.54 -10.02 -6.05
CA THR A 56 5.57 -9.77 -7.50
C THR A 56 6.68 -8.79 -7.88
N GLU A 57 6.82 -7.69 -7.15
CA GLU A 57 7.88 -6.71 -7.37
C GLU A 57 9.27 -7.32 -7.09
N HIS A 58 9.41 -8.19 -6.08
CA HIS A 58 10.64 -8.93 -5.84
C HIS A 58 11.06 -9.73 -7.07
N ARG A 59 10.14 -10.50 -7.69
CA ARG A 59 10.45 -11.25 -8.92
C ARG A 59 10.85 -10.33 -10.07
N GLN A 60 10.17 -9.20 -10.24
CA GLN A 60 10.53 -8.22 -11.26
C GLN A 60 11.92 -7.64 -11.04
N LEU A 61 12.27 -7.31 -9.80
CA LEU A 61 13.59 -6.82 -9.43
C LEU A 61 14.68 -7.87 -9.63
N VAL A 62 14.41 -9.15 -9.33
CA VAL A 62 15.34 -10.25 -9.63
C VAL A 62 15.65 -10.32 -11.12
N SER A 63 14.61 -10.31 -11.97
CA SER A 63 14.81 -10.30 -13.43
C SER A 63 15.55 -9.04 -13.91
N ALA A 64 15.27 -7.89 -13.30
CA ALA A 64 15.96 -6.64 -13.59
C ALA A 64 17.45 -6.70 -13.22
N ILE A 65 17.80 -7.29 -12.07
CA ILE A 65 19.19 -7.49 -11.63
C ILE A 65 19.92 -8.40 -12.61
N GLN A 66 19.32 -9.52 -13.00
CA GLN A 66 19.91 -10.43 -13.98
C GLN A 66 20.16 -9.75 -15.34
N SER A 67 19.19 -8.94 -15.79
CA SER A 67 19.30 -8.18 -17.03
C SER A 67 20.38 -7.09 -16.96
N TYR A 68 20.47 -6.39 -15.82
CA TYR A 68 21.50 -5.39 -15.57
C TYR A 68 22.90 -6.01 -15.59
N LEU A 69 23.11 -7.10 -14.85
CA LEU A 69 24.39 -7.80 -14.80
C LEU A 69 24.78 -8.35 -16.18
N GLY A 70 23.85 -8.94 -16.92
CA GLY A 70 24.09 -9.43 -18.28
C GLY A 70 24.39 -8.32 -19.31
N SER A 71 24.04 -7.07 -19.01
CA SER A 71 24.40 -5.92 -19.85
C SER A 71 25.74 -5.27 -19.49
N GLN A 72 26.38 -5.69 -18.40
CA GLN A 72 27.72 -5.20 -18.03
C GLN A 72 28.81 -5.92 -18.81
N VAL A 73 29.95 -5.23 -18.96
CA VAL A 73 31.13 -5.75 -19.65
C VAL A 73 31.74 -6.94 -18.89
N ASP A 74 31.71 -6.91 -17.56
CA ASP A 74 32.10 -8.01 -16.69
C ASP A 74 30.91 -8.38 -15.76
N PRO A 75 30.18 -9.47 -16.07
CA PRO A 75 29.03 -9.89 -15.28
C PRO A 75 29.41 -10.57 -13.94
N GLU A 76 30.64 -11.09 -13.82
CA GLU A 76 31.11 -11.75 -12.59
C GLU A 76 31.64 -10.72 -11.57
N ASN A 77 32.20 -9.62 -12.05
CA ASN A 77 32.68 -8.52 -11.24
C ASN A 77 32.18 -7.16 -11.78
N PRO A 78 30.89 -6.84 -11.58
CA PRO A 78 30.32 -5.60 -12.08
C PRO A 78 31.08 -4.40 -11.49
N ALA A 79 31.50 -3.46 -12.33
CA ALA A 79 32.23 -2.26 -11.93
C ALA A 79 31.42 -1.41 -10.93
N GLU A 80 30.09 -1.52 -10.99
CA GLU A 80 29.18 -0.90 -10.04
C GLU A 80 28.09 -1.88 -9.59
N ALA A 81 27.86 -1.95 -8.28
CA ALA A 81 26.80 -2.77 -7.72
C ALA A 81 25.41 -2.30 -8.20
N PRO A 82 24.46 -3.23 -8.43
CA PRO A 82 23.09 -2.87 -8.74
C PRO A 82 22.50 -2.04 -7.59
N THR A 83 21.95 -0.88 -7.93
CA THR A 83 21.14 -0.06 -7.02
C THR A 83 19.74 0.05 -7.59
N LEU A 84 18.75 0.29 -6.73
CA LEU A 84 17.36 0.39 -7.16
C LEU A 84 17.19 1.37 -8.34
N GLU A 85 17.82 2.55 -8.28
CA GLU A 85 17.76 3.54 -9.37
C GLU A 85 18.38 3.05 -10.69
N LYS A 86 19.44 2.23 -10.63
CA LYS A 86 20.07 1.65 -11.82
C LYS A 86 19.25 0.52 -12.42
N LEU A 87 18.40 -0.13 -11.63
CA LEU A 87 17.46 -1.15 -12.10
C LEU A 87 16.23 -0.54 -12.78
N ARG A 88 15.99 0.76 -12.61
CA ARG A 88 14.85 1.48 -13.18
C ARG A 88 14.66 1.22 -14.69
N PRO A 89 15.67 1.32 -15.59
CA PRO A 89 15.46 1.00 -17.00
C PRO A 89 15.09 -0.46 -17.30
N TYR A 90 15.34 -1.39 -16.37
CA TYR A 90 15.11 -2.83 -16.54
C TYR A 90 13.79 -3.32 -15.93
N ILE A 91 13.01 -2.44 -15.31
CA ILE A 91 11.66 -2.74 -14.80
C ILE A 91 10.59 -2.09 -15.69
N ALA A 92 9.42 -2.71 -15.75
CA ALA A 92 8.32 -2.23 -16.58
C ALA A 92 7.92 -0.78 -16.24
N LYS A 93 7.71 0.05 -17.27
CA LYS A 93 7.41 1.50 -17.14
C LYS A 93 6.18 1.79 -16.28
N ASN A 94 5.20 0.88 -16.24
CA ASN A 94 4.00 0.99 -15.40
C ASN A 94 4.29 0.93 -13.90
N SER A 95 5.46 0.43 -13.51
CA SER A 95 5.94 0.35 -12.12
C SER A 95 6.80 1.56 -11.74
N GLN A 96 7.12 2.42 -12.72
CA GLN A 96 7.87 3.66 -12.56
C GLN A 96 6.89 4.82 -12.41
N GLY A 97 6.46 5.10 -11.19
CA GLY A 97 5.70 6.31 -10.86
C GLY A 97 6.57 7.58 -10.93
N LYS A 98 6.02 8.72 -10.51
CA LYS A 98 6.80 9.95 -10.29
C LYS A 98 7.61 9.81 -8.99
N GLY A 99 8.92 10.07 -9.05
CA GLY A 99 9.81 10.03 -7.89
C GLY A 99 10.97 9.05 -8.06
N THR A 100 11.64 8.69 -6.95
CA THR A 100 12.66 7.64 -6.94
C THR A 100 11.98 6.28 -7.07
N LEU A 101 12.69 5.26 -7.56
CA LEU A 101 12.12 3.91 -7.65
C LEU A 101 11.76 3.34 -6.27
N ALA A 102 12.50 3.72 -5.23
CA ALA A 102 12.19 3.37 -3.85
C ALA A 102 10.84 3.93 -3.38
N ASP A 103 10.40 5.07 -3.91
CA ASP A 103 9.11 5.67 -3.58
C ASP A 103 7.93 5.00 -4.29
N THR A 104 8.16 4.41 -5.46
CA THR A 104 7.11 3.83 -6.30
C THR A 104 6.87 2.35 -6.00
N LEU A 105 7.91 1.64 -5.54
CA LEU A 105 7.81 0.27 -5.08
C LEU A 105 6.99 0.16 -3.79
N ALA A 106 6.61 -1.07 -3.45
CA ALA A 106 5.90 -1.37 -2.22
C ALA A 106 6.71 -0.94 -1.00
N LYS A 107 5.99 -0.39 -0.01
CA LYS A 107 6.52 -0.03 1.30
C LYS A 107 6.20 -1.13 2.29
N ASP A 108 7.11 -1.35 3.22
CA ASP A 108 6.90 -2.29 4.31
C ASP A 108 5.72 -1.85 5.19
N GLY A 109 4.94 -2.82 5.64
CA GLY A 109 3.73 -2.57 6.40
C GLY A 109 4.02 -1.97 7.78
N ALA A 110 4.99 -2.45 8.53
CA ALA A 110 5.21 -1.94 9.90
C ALA A 110 5.86 -0.55 9.92
N SER A 111 6.88 -0.33 9.08
CA SER A 111 7.72 0.87 9.16
C SER A 111 7.37 1.95 8.13
N ASN A 112 6.44 1.68 7.19
CA ASN A 112 6.26 2.46 5.95
C ASN A 112 7.60 2.75 5.21
N GLY A 113 8.64 1.96 5.49
CA GLY A 113 9.97 2.06 4.87
C GLY A 113 10.02 1.31 3.53
N PRO A 114 11.17 1.31 2.84
CA PRO A 114 11.33 0.55 1.61
C PRO A 114 11.18 -0.95 1.88
N ALA A 115 10.25 -1.63 1.19
CA ALA A 115 10.14 -3.09 1.31
C ALA A 115 11.30 -3.80 0.61
N HIS A 116 11.94 -3.16 -0.37
CA HIS A 116 13.00 -3.71 -1.19
C HIS A 116 14.31 -2.99 -0.92
N VAL A 117 15.32 -3.72 -0.46
CA VAL A 117 16.65 -3.20 -0.16
C VAL A 117 17.69 -4.08 -0.82
N ILE A 118 18.66 -3.44 -1.48
CA ILE A 118 19.84 -4.14 -2.01
C ILE A 118 20.97 -3.92 -1.01
N THR A 119 21.59 -5.00 -0.55
CA THR A 119 22.72 -4.93 0.38
C THR A 119 23.77 -5.97 -0.01
N GLY A 120 24.98 -5.50 -0.32
CA GLY A 120 26.05 -6.35 -0.84
C GLY A 120 25.63 -7.02 -2.15
N ASN A 121 25.61 -8.37 -2.16
CA ASN A 121 25.22 -9.20 -3.30
C ASN A 121 23.77 -9.71 -3.25
N LYS A 122 22.94 -9.14 -2.38
CA LYS A 122 21.60 -9.65 -2.10
C LYS A 122 20.54 -8.58 -2.31
N LEU A 123 19.44 -8.97 -2.95
CA LEU A 123 18.16 -8.26 -2.91
C LEU A 123 17.33 -8.86 -1.78
N ILE A 124 16.98 -8.04 -0.80
CA ILE A 124 16.16 -8.42 0.35
C ILE A 124 14.83 -7.69 0.23
N SER A 125 13.74 -8.44 0.15
CA SER A 125 12.38 -7.92 0.18
C SER A 125 11.71 -8.35 1.47
N THR A 126 11.28 -7.41 2.30
CA THR A 126 10.64 -7.72 3.59
C THR A 126 9.20 -7.22 3.62
N TYR A 127 8.32 -8.07 4.11
CA TYR A 127 6.93 -7.76 4.40
C TYR A 127 6.64 -8.01 5.88
N THR A 128 6.28 -6.95 6.59
CA THR A 128 5.80 -7.00 7.97
C THR A 128 4.34 -6.57 8.00
N PRO A 129 3.39 -7.46 8.39
CA PRO A 129 1.97 -7.11 8.45
C PRO A 129 1.68 -6.02 9.48
N LYS A 130 0.77 -5.08 9.17
CA LYS A 130 0.33 -4.06 10.16
C LYS A 130 -0.57 -4.66 11.24
N SER A 131 -1.18 -5.82 10.97
CA SER A 131 -2.08 -6.54 11.88
C SER A 131 -1.37 -7.33 12.98
N GLY A 132 -0.02 -7.35 13.04
CA GLY A 132 0.73 -8.04 14.11
C GLY A 132 1.06 -9.52 13.85
N GLY A 133 1.06 -9.96 12.59
CA GLY A 133 1.48 -11.30 12.19
C GLY A 133 3.00 -11.45 11.94
N ALA A 134 3.43 -12.67 11.57
CA ALA A 134 4.82 -12.95 11.25
C ALA A 134 5.28 -12.21 9.97
N ALA A 135 6.48 -11.61 10.04
CA ALA A 135 7.13 -11.04 8.86
C ALA A 135 7.57 -12.14 7.90
N LYS A 136 7.59 -11.82 6.60
CA LYS A 136 8.12 -12.69 5.54
C LYS A 136 9.21 -11.95 4.78
N THR A 137 10.33 -12.63 4.51
CA THR A 137 11.48 -12.02 3.83
C THR A 137 11.93 -12.88 2.68
N TRP A 138 11.96 -12.32 1.48
CA TRP A 138 12.52 -12.95 0.29
C TRP A 138 13.93 -12.41 0.06
N THR A 139 14.90 -13.30 -0.11
CA THR A 139 16.28 -12.93 -0.40
C THR A 139 16.75 -13.60 -1.66
N TYR A 140 17.20 -12.80 -2.63
CA TYR A 140 17.88 -13.27 -3.82
C TYR A 140 19.35 -12.86 -3.78
N ASP A 141 20.25 -13.84 -3.82
CA ASP A 141 21.69 -13.63 -3.96
C ASP A 141 22.09 -13.88 -5.41
N TRP A 142 22.51 -12.84 -6.13
CA TRP A 142 22.87 -12.98 -7.54
C TRP A 142 24.27 -13.56 -7.75
N LYS A 143 25.13 -13.55 -6.72
CA LYS A 143 26.49 -14.11 -6.83
C LYS A 143 26.47 -15.62 -6.71
N SER A 144 25.67 -16.16 -5.80
CA SER A 144 25.43 -17.61 -5.68
C SER A 144 24.23 -18.10 -6.48
N ASN A 145 23.54 -17.20 -7.19
CA ASN A 145 22.28 -17.43 -7.89
C ASN A 145 21.27 -18.25 -7.05
N SER A 146 21.10 -17.87 -5.79
CA SER A 146 20.28 -18.61 -4.82
C SER A 146 19.12 -17.75 -4.33
N ASN A 147 17.96 -18.36 -4.12
CA ASN A 147 16.76 -17.71 -3.59
C ASN A 147 16.34 -18.37 -2.26
N SER A 148 15.97 -17.56 -1.27
CA SER A 148 15.46 -18.02 0.03
C SER A 148 14.28 -17.17 0.50
N GLN A 149 13.33 -17.77 1.23
CA GLN A 149 12.09 -17.11 1.71
C GLN A 149 11.82 -17.38 3.19
#